data_AF-A0A0Q0ZQR8-F1
#
_entry.id   AF-A0A0Q0ZQR8-F1
#
_cell.length_a   1.000
_cell.length_b   1.000
_cell.length_c   1.000
_cell.angle_alpha   90.00
_cell.angle_beta   90.00
_cell.angle_gamma   90.00
#
_symmetry.space_group_name_H-M   'P 1'
#
loop_
_entity.id
_entity.type
_entity.pdbx_description
1 polymer ?
#
loop_
_entity_poly.entity_id
_entity_poly.type
_entity_poly.pdbx_seq_one_letter_code
_entity_poly.pdbx_strand_id
1 'polypeptide(L)'
;MAGTVGRDYLQVYRNGRWEPLLIKGVNLGISKPGAFPGEAKITKEEYFRWLQYIGAMGANAIRVYTIHPPAFYEALYEYNQIAKQPLYLFHGVWIDEGAMLRTKDVWAPEVNEAFRTDIRRTIDLVHGKARIPKRPGHAGGVYRYDLSPYVLGWIFGVEWDPDVVAATNEKHPKQGDYRGKYVYTKGASPFEAWLARVIDEAVAYETETYGWQRPVSFTNWVTTDLLRHPAEPFVKEDFVSVNPNVMYATHELQAGLFASYHIYPYYPDFFNREEKYVSYVDQRGECNSYAAYLHDMKAAHRMPILVAEFGVPSSRGMAHRNVHGKNQGFLSEQEQGTIDRELFEDIVHERMAGGLLFSWQDEWFKRTWNTMDYDNPDRRPFWLNAQTNEQHFGLLRFEPRSSAAAMIKVDGRKDDWTFNGIRPVWTEGKRALYVTSDEGYLYVRLDSRRITDRTMVYMAFDTIPHQGQSRLPGLSGVRTAGIDFALVIHGKQSARLLVDSYYDTFSFHYGKDPWAARFALHPGMKIMRQSCIFTEKSCI
;
A
#
# COMPACT_ATOMS: atom_id res chain seq x y z
N MET A 1 -0.46 16.99 -27.24
CA MET A 1 -1.17 15.96 -26.44
C MET A 1 -0.35 14.69 -26.47
N ALA A 2 -0.14 14.03 -25.33
CA ALA A 2 0.57 12.74 -25.25
C ALA A 2 -0.39 11.54 -25.33
N GLY A 3 -1.65 11.74 -24.93
CA GLY A 3 -2.71 10.74 -25.02
C GLY A 3 -4.08 11.36 -25.26
N THR A 4 -5.05 10.50 -25.55
CA THR A 4 -6.48 10.82 -25.60
C THR A 4 -7.29 9.68 -24.99
N VAL A 5 -8.57 9.90 -24.75
CA VAL A 5 -9.51 8.89 -24.25
C VAL A 5 -10.31 8.30 -25.41
N GLY A 6 -10.28 6.97 -25.58
CA GLY A 6 -11.16 6.23 -26.49
C GLY A 6 -12.43 5.72 -25.79
N ARG A 7 -13.11 4.74 -26.39
CA ARG A 7 -14.34 4.16 -25.78
C ARG A 7 -14.04 3.39 -24.49
N ASP A 8 -13.09 2.46 -24.56
CA ASP A 8 -12.77 1.54 -23.46
C ASP A 8 -11.33 1.71 -22.94
N TYR A 9 -10.45 2.34 -23.73
CA TYR A 9 -9.03 2.46 -23.45
C TYR A 9 -8.56 3.89 -23.62
N LEU A 10 -7.47 4.23 -22.93
CA LEU A 10 -6.67 5.39 -23.28
C LEU A 10 -5.93 5.11 -24.59
N GLN A 11 -5.53 6.16 -25.30
CA GLN A 11 -4.90 6.08 -26.60
C GLN A 11 -3.61 6.87 -26.62
N VAL A 12 -2.65 6.41 -27.41
CA VAL A 12 -1.40 7.11 -27.71
C VAL A 12 -1.27 7.30 -29.20
N TYR A 13 -0.59 8.38 -29.61
CA TYR A 13 -0.42 8.69 -31.03
C TYR A 13 0.75 7.89 -31.60
N ARG A 14 0.46 6.97 -32.54
CA ARG A 14 1.44 6.12 -33.20
C ARG A 14 1.09 6.01 -34.68
N ASN A 15 2.11 6.05 -35.55
CA ASN A 15 1.94 5.85 -37.00
C ASN A 15 0.85 6.74 -37.63
N GLY A 16 0.74 8.00 -37.19
CA GLY A 16 -0.22 8.96 -37.75
C GLY A 16 -1.66 8.85 -37.23
N ARG A 17 -1.94 7.96 -36.26
CA ARG A 17 -3.29 7.79 -35.68
C ARG A 17 -3.27 7.54 -34.18
N TRP A 18 -4.41 7.76 -33.53
CA TRP A 18 -4.62 7.38 -32.14
C TRP A 18 -4.88 5.88 -32.04
N GLU A 19 -4.07 5.17 -31.26
CA GLU A 19 -4.17 3.72 -31.05
C GLU A 19 -4.47 3.42 -29.58
N PRO A 20 -5.43 2.53 -29.28
CA PRO A 20 -5.68 2.04 -27.92
C PRO A 20 -4.41 1.49 -27.28
N LEU A 21 -4.19 1.84 -26.02
CA LEU A 21 -3.12 1.32 -25.18
C LEU A 21 -3.73 0.66 -23.95
N LEU A 22 -3.54 -0.65 -23.84
CA LEU A 22 -3.78 -1.35 -22.57
C LEU A 22 -2.69 -0.92 -21.58
N ILE A 23 -3.09 -0.26 -20.49
CA ILE A 23 -2.16 0.16 -19.44
C ILE A 23 -1.70 -1.06 -18.65
N LYS A 24 -0.38 -1.28 -18.64
CA LYS A 24 0.31 -2.30 -17.85
C LYS A 24 1.35 -1.56 -17.02
N GLY A 25 1.00 -1.14 -15.82
CA GLY A 25 1.90 -0.31 -15.04
C GLY A 25 2.01 -0.71 -13.59
N VAL A 26 2.83 0.08 -12.88
CA VAL A 26 3.09 -0.08 -11.45
C VAL A 26 3.02 1.29 -10.78
N ASN A 27 2.52 1.31 -9.54
CA ASN A 27 2.62 2.48 -8.67
C ASN A 27 4.02 2.55 -8.07
N LEU A 28 4.60 3.74 -8.02
CA LEU A 28 5.94 4.00 -7.52
C LEU A 28 5.87 4.97 -6.34
N GLY A 29 6.22 4.48 -5.16
CA GLY A 29 6.33 5.30 -3.94
C GLY A 29 7.59 6.18 -3.92
N ILE A 30 7.66 7.09 -2.96
CA ILE A 30 8.78 8.05 -2.78
C ILE A 30 9.75 7.65 -1.65
N SER A 31 9.49 6.51 -0.99
CA SER A 31 10.28 6.05 0.16
C SER A 31 11.15 4.83 -0.14
N LYS A 32 12.13 4.62 0.73
CA LYS A 32 12.98 3.42 0.81
C LYS A 32 13.33 3.17 2.28
N PRO A 33 13.85 1.99 2.65
CA PRO A 33 14.25 1.69 4.02
C PRO A 33 15.16 2.77 4.63
N GLY A 34 14.91 3.07 5.89
CA GLY A 34 15.64 4.07 6.68
C GLY A 34 15.24 5.52 6.43
N ALA A 35 14.18 5.80 5.66
CA ALA A 35 13.73 7.16 5.38
C ALA A 35 12.20 7.29 5.34
N PHE A 36 11.67 8.37 5.89
CA PHE A 36 10.28 8.74 5.67
C PHE A 36 10.05 9.29 4.25
N PRO A 37 8.83 9.16 3.69
CA PRO A 37 8.49 9.69 2.37
C PRO A 37 8.92 11.15 2.16
N GLY A 38 8.69 11.99 3.16
CA GLY A 38 9.01 13.42 3.12
C GLY A 38 10.50 13.77 3.05
N GLU A 39 11.40 12.81 3.31
CA GLU A 39 12.85 13.00 3.17
C GLU A 39 13.34 12.76 1.74
N ALA A 40 12.55 12.04 0.94
CA ALA A 40 12.74 11.81 -0.49
C ALA A 40 14.18 11.36 -0.85
N LYS A 41 14.62 10.28 -0.21
CA LYS A 41 16.02 9.79 -0.18
C LYS A 41 16.42 8.85 -1.31
N ILE A 42 15.51 8.52 -2.23
CA ILE A 42 15.84 7.68 -3.39
C ILE A 42 16.74 8.48 -4.34
N THR A 43 17.88 7.92 -4.72
CA THR A 43 18.84 8.58 -5.62
C THR A 43 18.44 8.44 -7.09
N LYS A 44 19.07 9.24 -7.96
CA LYS A 44 18.88 9.15 -9.41
C LYS A 44 19.21 7.75 -9.93
N GLU A 45 20.32 7.17 -9.47
CA GLU A 45 20.81 5.86 -9.88
C GLU A 45 19.85 4.74 -9.44
N GLU A 46 19.26 4.86 -8.25
CA GLU A 46 18.22 3.95 -7.77
C GLU A 46 16.98 4.03 -8.67
N TYR A 47 16.46 5.25 -8.92
CA TYR A 47 15.32 5.43 -9.83
C TYR A 47 15.62 4.91 -11.24
N PHE A 48 16.76 5.25 -11.81
CA PHE A 48 17.12 4.83 -13.17
C PHE A 48 17.18 3.30 -13.28
N ARG A 49 17.81 2.64 -12.31
CA ARG A 49 17.84 1.16 -12.24
C ARG A 49 16.45 0.56 -12.09
N TRP A 50 15.61 1.13 -11.25
CA TRP A 50 14.22 0.69 -11.09
C TRP A 50 13.42 0.84 -12.37
N LEU A 51 13.53 1.97 -13.06
CA LEU A 51 12.88 2.20 -14.36
C LEU A 51 13.33 1.18 -15.41
N GLN A 52 14.62 0.81 -15.43
CA GLN A 52 15.11 -0.26 -16.29
C GLN A 52 14.44 -1.62 -15.98
N TYR A 53 14.29 -1.96 -14.71
CA TYR A 53 13.63 -3.22 -14.31
C TYR A 53 12.13 -3.21 -14.61
N ILE A 54 11.44 -2.09 -14.34
CA ILE A 54 10.03 -1.89 -14.66
C ILE A 54 9.79 -2.07 -16.17
N GLY A 55 10.62 -1.42 -16.99
CA GLY A 55 10.57 -1.55 -18.45
C GLY A 55 10.89 -2.98 -18.93
N ALA A 56 11.87 -3.64 -18.32
CA ALA A 56 12.25 -5.02 -18.65
C ALA A 56 11.16 -6.05 -18.32
N MET A 57 10.36 -5.80 -17.29
CA MET A 57 9.17 -6.60 -16.95
C MET A 57 8.04 -6.44 -17.99
N GLY A 58 8.14 -5.48 -18.90
CA GLY A 58 7.15 -5.22 -19.95
C GLY A 58 6.02 -4.28 -19.52
N ALA A 59 6.23 -3.54 -18.43
CA ALA A 59 5.36 -2.43 -18.06
C ALA A 59 5.51 -1.28 -19.06
N ASN A 60 4.42 -0.57 -19.34
CA ASN A 60 4.40 0.59 -20.24
C ASN A 60 4.07 1.90 -19.52
N ALA A 61 3.73 1.84 -18.22
CA ALA A 61 3.38 3.01 -17.44
C ALA A 61 3.86 2.90 -15.99
N ILE A 62 4.09 4.04 -15.38
CA ILE A 62 4.25 4.21 -13.93
C ILE A 62 3.28 5.27 -13.43
N ARG A 63 2.85 5.15 -12.18
CA ARG A 63 2.13 6.21 -11.47
C ARG A 63 2.92 6.68 -10.26
N VAL A 64 2.96 7.99 -10.07
CA VAL A 64 3.42 8.63 -8.83
C VAL A 64 2.26 9.44 -8.24
N TYR A 65 2.22 9.54 -6.92
CA TYR A 65 1.11 10.14 -6.17
C TYR A 65 1.25 11.64 -5.93
N THR A 66 2.48 12.10 -5.95
CA THR A 66 2.87 13.45 -5.55
C THR A 66 4.16 13.83 -6.24
N ILE A 67 4.68 15.01 -5.93
CA ILE A 67 5.94 15.49 -6.44
C ILE A 67 7.10 14.68 -5.84
N HIS A 68 7.82 13.94 -6.69
CA HIS A 68 9.08 13.28 -6.34
C HIS A 68 10.28 14.26 -6.40
N PRO A 69 11.50 13.88 -5.95
CA PRO A 69 12.70 14.70 -6.15
C PRO A 69 13.01 14.94 -7.62
N PRO A 70 13.75 16.01 -7.97
CA PRO A 70 14.22 16.25 -9.34
C PRO A 70 14.94 15.03 -9.97
N ALA A 71 15.64 14.24 -9.15
CA ALA A 71 16.33 13.03 -9.55
C ALA A 71 15.42 11.99 -10.22
N PHE A 72 14.16 11.87 -9.79
CA PHE A 72 13.19 10.97 -10.42
C PHE A 72 12.87 11.41 -11.86
N TYR A 73 12.54 12.68 -12.04
CA TYR A 73 12.15 13.21 -13.34
C TYR A 73 13.31 13.22 -14.33
N GLU A 74 14.53 13.48 -13.85
CA GLU A 74 15.76 13.33 -14.62
C GLU A 74 15.99 11.86 -15.03
N ALA A 75 15.89 10.92 -14.10
CA ALA A 75 16.07 9.50 -14.40
C ALA A 75 15.02 8.98 -15.41
N LEU A 76 13.76 9.41 -15.28
CA LEU A 76 12.69 9.04 -16.22
C LEU A 76 12.94 9.63 -17.61
N TYR A 77 13.36 10.89 -17.68
CA TYR A 77 13.72 11.52 -18.95
C TYR A 77 14.83 10.75 -19.64
N GLU A 78 15.94 10.49 -18.94
CA GLU A 78 17.11 9.77 -19.48
C GLU A 78 16.76 8.33 -19.89
N TYR A 79 15.98 7.61 -19.08
CA TYR A 79 15.52 6.27 -19.41
C TYR A 79 14.72 6.29 -20.72
N ASN A 80 13.77 7.22 -20.85
CA ASN A 80 12.91 7.31 -22.04
C ASN A 80 13.65 7.78 -23.31
N GLN A 81 14.84 8.38 -23.20
CA GLN A 81 15.68 8.69 -24.37
C GLN A 81 16.30 7.43 -25.00
N ILE A 82 16.55 6.39 -24.20
CA ILE A 82 17.26 5.18 -24.65
C ILE A 82 16.35 3.94 -24.74
N ALA A 83 15.16 3.99 -24.12
CA ALA A 83 14.24 2.87 -24.10
C ALA A 83 13.60 2.62 -25.47
N LYS A 84 13.55 1.35 -25.88
CA LYS A 84 12.82 0.94 -27.11
C LYS A 84 11.33 1.26 -27.03
N GLN A 85 10.77 1.13 -25.84
CA GLN A 85 9.41 1.54 -25.51
C GLN A 85 9.50 2.45 -24.28
N PRO A 86 9.00 3.69 -24.36
CA PRO A 86 9.04 4.59 -23.22
C PRO A 86 8.09 4.09 -22.12
N LEU A 87 8.40 4.44 -20.88
CA LEU A 87 7.46 4.39 -19.78
C LEU A 87 6.66 5.69 -19.76
N TYR A 88 5.35 5.56 -19.86
CA TYR A 88 4.43 6.68 -19.66
C TYR A 88 4.24 6.96 -18.17
N LEU A 89 3.97 8.22 -17.83
CA LEU A 89 3.73 8.69 -16.48
C LEU A 89 2.25 9.06 -16.30
N PHE A 90 1.59 8.43 -15.34
CA PHE A 90 0.40 9.00 -14.71
C PHE A 90 0.86 9.77 -13.49
N HIS A 91 0.57 11.07 -13.47
CA HIS A 91 1.01 11.91 -12.38
C HIS A 91 -0.20 12.28 -11.51
N GLY A 92 -0.11 11.91 -10.23
CA GLY A 92 -1.07 12.27 -9.22
C GLY A 92 -0.70 13.55 -8.50
N VAL A 93 -1.71 14.32 -8.12
CA VAL A 93 -1.54 15.43 -7.19
C VAL A 93 -2.22 15.05 -5.90
N TRP A 94 -1.43 14.89 -4.85
CA TRP A 94 -1.91 14.58 -3.51
C TRP A 94 -2.53 15.82 -2.86
N ILE A 95 -3.68 15.64 -2.22
CA ILE A 95 -4.33 16.69 -1.43
C ILE A 95 -3.81 16.66 0.02
N ASP A 96 -3.76 17.79 0.71
CA ASP A 96 -3.44 17.80 2.15
C ASP A 96 -4.59 17.14 2.95
N GLU A 97 -4.49 15.83 3.15
CA GLU A 97 -5.45 15.04 3.91
C GLU A 97 -5.61 15.53 5.34
N GLY A 98 -4.52 15.99 5.96
CA GLY A 98 -4.56 16.53 7.31
C GLY A 98 -5.45 17.76 7.39
N ALA A 99 -5.31 18.69 6.45
CA ALA A 99 -6.19 19.85 6.33
C ALA A 99 -7.62 19.41 6.00
N MET A 100 -7.80 18.52 5.02
CA MET A 100 -9.10 18.02 4.57
C MET A 100 -9.90 17.36 5.72
N LEU A 101 -9.27 16.51 6.52
CA LEU A 101 -9.89 15.84 7.67
C LEU A 101 -10.22 16.81 8.81
N ARG A 102 -9.36 17.82 9.04
CA ARG A 102 -9.61 18.85 10.07
C ARG A 102 -10.77 19.77 9.69
N THR A 103 -10.81 20.24 8.44
CA THR A 103 -11.86 21.17 7.98
C THR A 103 -13.17 20.44 7.69
N LYS A 104 -13.11 19.15 7.33
CA LYS A 104 -14.23 18.38 6.77
C LYS A 104 -14.95 19.14 5.65
N ASP A 105 -14.17 19.81 4.81
CA ASP A 105 -14.68 20.66 3.73
C ASP A 105 -13.57 20.93 2.72
N VAL A 106 -13.76 20.45 1.48
CA VAL A 106 -12.81 20.68 0.38
C VAL A 106 -12.85 22.10 -0.19
N TRP A 107 -13.92 22.87 0.07
CA TRP A 107 -13.99 24.28 -0.30
C TRP A 107 -13.26 25.19 0.68
N ALA A 108 -12.83 24.67 1.83
CA ALA A 108 -12.04 25.44 2.78
C ALA A 108 -10.76 25.97 2.10
N PRO A 109 -10.42 27.27 2.23
CA PRO A 109 -9.27 27.85 1.52
C PRO A 109 -7.95 27.12 1.76
N GLU A 110 -7.73 26.60 2.97
CA GLU A 110 -6.55 25.82 3.35
C GLU A 110 -6.39 24.53 2.53
N VAL A 111 -7.50 23.93 2.10
CA VAL A 111 -7.53 22.73 1.28
C VAL A 111 -7.52 23.11 -0.20
N ASN A 112 -8.48 23.92 -0.63
CA ASN A 112 -8.69 24.26 -2.04
C ASN A 112 -7.49 24.99 -2.66
N GLU A 113 -6.97 26.03 -2.00
CA GLU A 113 -5.89 26.84 -2.58
C GLU A 113 -4.55 26.12 -2.51
N ALA A 114 -4.31 25.32 -1.47
CA ALA A 114 -3.13 24.45 -1.39
C ALA A 114 -3.13 23.43 -2.53
N PHE A 115 -4.27 22.78 -2.77
CA PHE A 115 -4.41 21.78 -3.83
C PHE A 115 -4.21 22.40 -5.22
N ARG A 116 -4.86 23.53 -5.51
CA ARG A 116 -4.67 24.28 -6.76
C ARG A 116 -3.23 24.72 -6.97
N THR A 117 -2.53 25.10 -5.89
CA THR A 117 -1.12 25.47 -5.93
C THR A 117 -0.24 24.27 -6.29
N ASP A 118 -0.47 23.12 -5.67
CA ASP A 118 0.32 21.92 -5.95
C ASP A 118 0.01 21.33 -7.33
N ILE A 119 -1.21 21.49 -7.85
CA ILE A 119 -1.55 21.21 -9.25
C ILE A 119 -0.68 22.05 -10.20
N ARG A 120 -0.64 23.37 -10.03
CA ARG A 120 0.18 24.25 -10.90
C ARG A 120 1.66 23.89 -10.84
N ARG A 121 2.19 23.68 -9.65
CA ARG A 121 3.58 23.22 -9.45
C ARG A 121 3.87 21.91 -10.19
N THR A 122 2.92 20.98 -10.13
CA THR A 122 3.03 19.68 -10.79
C THR A 122 2.95 19.81 -12.31
N ILE A 123 2.10 20.68 -12.84
CA ILE A 123 2.08 20.97 -14.28
C ILE A 123 3.41 21.61 -14.69
N ASP A 124 3.88 22.64 -14.00
CA ASP A 124 5.13 23.33 -14.32
C ASP A 124 6.34 22.40 -14.30
N LEU A 125 6.40 21.46 -13.35
CA LEU A 125 7.56 20.57 -13.20
C LEU A 125 7.63 19.54 -14.32
N VAL A 126 6.48 19.03 -14.82
CA VAL A 126 6.50 18.04 -15.91
C VAL A 126 6.90 18.67 -17.24
N HIS A 127 6.71 19.98 -17.40
CA HIS A 127 7.23 20.77 -18.52
C HIS A 127 8.67 21.23 -18.33
N GLY A 128 9.34 20.83 -17.23
CA GLY A 128 10.72 21.24 -16.93
C GLY A 128 10.88 22.73 -16.63
N LYS A 129 9.82 23.39 -16.13
CA LYS A 129 9.76 24.83 -15.85
C LYS A 129 9.55 25.20 -14.38
N ALA A 130 9.68 24.24 -13.46
CA ALA A 130 9.45 24.49 -12.03
C ALA A 130 10.73 24.70 -11.21
N ARG A 131 10.66 25.63 -10.27
CA ARG A 131 11.55 25.74 -9.11
C ARG A 131 10.72 25.73 -7.84
N ILE A 132 10.73 24.60 -7.13
CA ILE A 132 9.91 24.40 -5.94
C ILE A 132 10.81 24.52 -4.70
N PRO A 133 10.53 25.45 -3.77
CA PRO A 133 11.28 25.56 -2.53
C PRO A 133 11.22 24.26 -1.72
N LYS A 134 12.33 23.90 -1.08
CA LYS A 134 12.35 22.76 -0.15
C LYS A 134 11.49 23.09 1.08
N ARG A 135 10.61 22.16 1.45
CA ARG A 135 9.77 22.24 2.65
C ARG A 135 9.83 20.90 3.39
N PRO A 136 9.80 20.87 4.73
CA PRO A 136 9.65 19.61 5.47
C PRO A 136 8.46 18.81 4.94
N GLY A 137 8.62 17.49 4.81
CA GLY A 137 7.56 16.61 4.32
C GLY A 137 7.36 16.62 2.80
N HIS A 138 8.05 17.47 2.03
CA HIS A 138 7.80 17.65 0.60
C HIS A 138 9.10 17.65 -0.21
N ALA A 139 9.07 16.98 -1.36
CA ALA A 139 10.15 17.13 -2.33
C ALA A 139 10.20 18.57 -2.89
N GLY A 140 11.41 19.03 -3.19
CA GLY A 140 11.65 20.37 -3.72
C GLY A 140 13.01 20.46 -4.39
N GLY A 141 13.13 21.38 -5.35
CA GLY A 141 14.32 21.54 -6.16
C GLY A 141 14.04 22.26 -7.47
N VAL A 142 14.95 22.12 -8.43
CA VAL A 142 14.80 22.66 -9.77
C VAL A 142 14.51 21.52 -10.74
N TYR A 143 13.38 21.60 -11.44
CA TYR A 143 12.92 20.61 -12.40
C TYR A 143 13.15 21.18 -13.79
N ARG A 144 14.09 20.60 -14.55
CA ARG A 144 14.58 21.15 -15.83
C ARG A 144 14.32 20.24 -17.04
N TYR A 145 13.88 19.01 -16.79
CA TYR A 145 13.64 18.01 -17.82
C TYR A 145 12.17 18.03 -18.22
N ASP A 146 11.92 18.20 -19.51
CA ASP A 146 10.59 18.18 -20.07
C ASP A 146 10.14 16.73 -20.29
N LEU A 147 9.18 16.29 -19.49
CA LEU A 147 8.53 15.00 -19.57
C LEU A 147 7.16 15.07 -20.24
N SER A 148 6.76 16.24 -20.74
CA SER A 148 5.43 16.45 -21.33
C SER A 148 5.04 15.43 -22.40
N PRO A 149 5.96 14.88 -23.24
CA PRO A 149 5.60 13.82 -24.20
C PRO A 149 5.33 12.46 -23.57
N TYR A 150 5.78 12.23 -22.33
CA TYR A 150 5.68 10.96 -21.62
C TYR A 150 4.61 10.96 -20.53
N VAL A 151 4.04 12.11 -20.16
CA VAL A 151 2.90 12.14 -19.22
C VAL A 151 1.61 11.79 -19.96
N LEU A 152 1.01 10.64 -19.62
CA LEU A 152 -0.17 10.11 -20.31
C LEU A 152 -1.49 10.56 -19.68
N GLY A 153 -1.50 10.95 -18.42
CA GLY A 153 -2.70 11.46 -17.78
C GLY A 153 -2.50 12.01 -16.38
N TRP A 154 -3.47 12.80 -15.94
CA TRP A 154 -3.56 13.37 -14.59
C TRP A 154 -4.55 12.56 -13.75
N ILE A 155 -4.20 12.27 -12.49
CA ILE A 155 -5.10 11.62 -11.52
C ILE A 155 -5.10 12.44 -10.23
N PHE A 156 -6.07 13.33 -10.09
CA PHE A 156 -6.11 14.28 -8.97
C PHE A 156 -6.71 13.68 -7.69
N GLY A 157 -6.11 13.98 -6.55
CA GLY A 157 -6.66 13.65 -5.23
C GLY A 157 -6.22 12.29 -4.70
N VAL A 158 -6.95 11.83 -3.70
CA VAL A 158 -6.66 10.64 -2.88
C VAL A 158 -7.90 9.76 -2.77
N GLU A 159 -7.81 8.68 -2.01
CA GLU A 159 -8.99 7.94 -1.54
C GLU A 159 -9.83 8.87 -0.65
N TRP A 160 -10.98 9.31 -1.14
CA TRP A 160 -11.79 10.32 -0.46
C TRP A 160 -12.42 9.75 0.81
N ASP A 161 -12.19 10.41 1.94
CA ASP A 161 -12.85 10.04 3.20
C ASP A 161 -14.37 10.32 3.11
N PRO A 162 -15.23 9.30 3.35
CA PRO A 162 -16.68 9.44 3.28
C PRO A 162 -17.26 10.57 4.16
N ASP A 163 -16.70 10.78 5.35
CA ASP A 163 -17.21 11.80 6.27
C ASP A 163 -16.90 13.21 5.74
N VAL A 164 -15.75 13.39 5.09
CA VAL A 164 -15.41 14.65 4.41
C VAL A 164 -16.34 14.91 3.23
N VAL A 165 -16.59 13.91 2.40
CA VAL A 165 -17.47 14.05 1.22
C VAL A 165 -18.88 14.45 1.68
N ALA A 166 -19.45 13.73 2.63
CA ALA A 166 -20.77 14.02 3.17
C ALA A 166 -20.84 15.40 3.85
N ALA A 167 -19.88 15.73 4.72
CA ALA A 167 -19.85 17.02 5.40
C ALA A 167 -19.68 18.20 4.42
N THR A 168 -18.91 18.02 3.33
CA THR A 168 -18.82 19.02 2.26
C THR A 168 -20.18 19.23 1.60
N ASN A 169 -20.87 18.15 1.24
CA ASN A 169 -22.17 18.22 0.59
C ASN A 169 -23.22 18.92 1.48
N GLU A 170 -23.20 18.67 2.78
CA GLU A 170 -24.08 19.30 3.77
C GLU A 170 -23.79 20.79 3.98
N LYS A 171 -22.50 21.20 3.95
CA LYS A 171 -22.10 22.60 4.15
C LYS A 171 -22.42 23.49 2.94
N HIS A 172 -22.47 22.89 1.76
CA HIS A 172 -22.61 23.63 0.49
C HIS A 172 -23.88 23.25 -0.28
N PRO A 173 -25.09 23.22 0.34
CA PRO A 173 -26.31 22.67 -0.29
C PRO A 173 -26.82 23.51 -1.46
N LYS A 174 -26.31 24.74 -1.61
CA LYS A 174 -26.63 25.66 -2.72
C LYS A 174 -25.66 25.52 -3.90
N GLN A 175 -24.58 24.77 -3.74
CA GLN A 175 -23.63 24.51 -4.81
C GLN A 175 -24.25 23.46 -5.74
N GLY A 176 -24.74 23.92 -6.88
CA GLY A 176 -25.25 23.05 -7.95
C GLY A 176 -24.15 22.67 -8.95
N ASP A 177 -24.59 22.28 -10.14
CA ASP A 177 -23.71 21.91 -11.23
C ASP A 177 -22.66 22.98 -11.58
N TYR A 178 -21.45 22.51 -11.88
CA TYR A 178 -20.34 23.32 -12.34
C TYR A 178 -20.35 23.46 -13.87
N ARG A 179 -19.98 24.65 -14.38
CA ARG A 179 -19.88 24.95 -15.81
C ARG A 179 -18.55 25.66 -16.11
N GLY A 180 -17.53 24.87 -16.44
CA GLY A 180 -16.22 25.35 -16.87
C GLY A 180 -16.07 25.40 -18.39
N LYS A 181 -14.87 25.75 -18.85
CA LYS A 181 -14.54 25.87 -20.28
C LYS A 181 -14.30 24.50 -20.91
N TYR A 182 -13.66 23.59 -20.19
CA TYR A 182 -13.24 22.25 -20.61
C TYR A 182 -14.12 21.16 -20.01
N VAL A 183 -14.64 21.38 -18.80
CA VAL A 183 -15.43 20.41 -18.04
C VAL A 183 -16.67 21.06 -17.44
N TYR A 184 -17.78 20.32 -17.41
CA TYR A 184 -19.01 20.71 -16.73
C TYR A 184 -19.68 19.50 -16.08
N THR A 185 -20.62 19.72 -15.17
CA THR A 185 -21.35 18.62 -14.51
C THR A 185 -22.85 18.61 -14.81
N LYS A 186 -23.49 17.47 -14.57
CA LYS A 186 -24.95 17.32 -14.54
C LYS A 186 -25.38 16.50 -13.31
N GLY A 187 -26.19 17.10 -12.44
CA GLY A 187 -26.67 16.45 -11.21
C GLY A 187 -25.56 16.16 -10.20
N ALA A 188 -24.49 16.95 -10.19
CA ALA A 188 -23.37 16.76 -9.27
C ALA A 188 -23.70 17.17 -7.84
N SER A 189 -23.12 16.45 -6.87
CA SER A 189 -23.01 16.90 -5.49
C SER A 189 -22.05 18.10 -5.37
N PRO A 190 -22.13 18.89 -4.28
CA PRO A 190 -21.18 19.98 -4.05
C PRO A 190 -19.71 19.56 -4.08
N PHE A 191 -19.40 18.36 -3.61
CA PHE A 191 -18.06 17.78 -3.68
C PHE A 191 -17.63 17.46 -5.12
N GLU A 192 -18.52 16.87 -5.92
CA GLU A 192 -18.26 16.57 -7.33
C GLU A 192 -18.12 17.84 -8.18
N ALA A 193 -18.92 18.88 -7.88
CA ALA A 193 -18.81 20.19 -8.52
C ALA A 193 -17.47 20.88 -8.20
N TRP A 194 -16.96 20.71 -6.97
CA TRP A 194 -15.62 21.14 -6.59
C TRP A 194 -14.53 20.42 -7.41
N LEU A 195 -14.61 19.09 -7.51
CA LEU A 195 -13.67 18.31 -8.32
C LEU A 195 -13.67 18.75 -9.79
N ALA A 196 -14.85 18.96 -10.37
CA ALA A 196 -15.00 19.43 -11.74
C ALA A 196 -14.33 20.79 -11.95
N ARG A 197 -14.48 21.70 -10.98
CA ARG A 197 -13.82 23.01 -11.01
C ARG A 197 -12.30 22.89 -10.98
N VAL A 198 -11.77 22.08 -10.07
CA VAL A 198 -10.31 21.92 -9.94
C VAL A 198 -9.72 21.31 -11.22
N ILE A 199 -10.39 20.32 -11.80
CA ILE A 199 -10.02 19.70 -13.07
C ILE A 199 -10.05 20.73 -14.22
N ASP A 200 -11.13 21.50 -14.35
CA ASP A 200 -11.27 22.52 -15.39
C ASP A 200 -10.13 23.54 -15.32
N GLU A 201 -9.82 24.02 -14.12
CA GLU A 201 -8.74 24.98 -13.89
C GLU A 201 -7.35 24.39 -14.17
N ALA A 202 -7.13 23.10 -13.87
CA ALA A 202 -5.89 22.41 -14.17
C ALA A 202 -5.67 22.29 -15.70
N VAL A 203 -6.71 21.85 -16.42
CA VAL A 203 -6.70 21.75 -17.89
C VAL A 203 -6.50 23.13 -18.51
N ALA A 204 -7.20 24.15 -18.01
CA ALA A 204 -7.06 25.53 -18.47
C ALA A 204 -5.63 26.01 -18.32
N TYR A 205 -5.05 25.84 -17.13
CA TYR A 205 -3.69 26.27 -16.84
C TYR A 205 -2.65 25.61 -17.77
N GLU A 206 -2.73 24.29 -17.95
CA GLU A 206 -1.81 23.58 -18.84
C GLU A 206 -1.99 23.96 -20.32
N THR A 207 -3.25 24.10 -20.76
CA THR A 207 -3.57 24.47 -22.14
C THR A 207 -3.07 25.87 -22.45
N GLU A 208 -3.32 26.83 -21.57
CA GLU A 208 -3.04 28.25 -21.81
C GLU A 208 -1.55 28.59 -21.63
N THR A 209 -0.87 27.90 -20.70
CA THR A 209 0.55 28.15 -20.41
C THR A 209 1.47 27.38 -21.35
N TYR A 210 1.11 26.14 -21.69
CA TYR A 210 2.00 25.22 -22.41
C TYR A 210 1.45 24.72 -23.74
N GLY A 211 0.17 24.94 -24.05
CA GLY A 211 -0.46 24.39 -25.26
C GLY A 211 -0.68 22.88 -25.19
N TRP A 212 -0.74 22.31 -23.99
CA TRP A 212 -0.92 20.88 -23.78
C TRP A 212 -2.29 20.55 -23.18
N GLN A 213 -2.81 19.39 -23.59
CA GLN A 213 -3.91 18.70 -22.93
C GLN A 213 -3.55 17.22 -22.81
N ARG A 214 -4.12 16.57 -21.80
CA ARG A 214 -3.95 15.15 -21.50
C ARG A 214 -5.25 14.58 -20.92
N PRO A 215 -5.48 13.26 -21.03
CA PRO A 215 -6.54 12.58 -20.30
C PRO A 215 -6.51 12.96 -18.82
N VAL A 216 -7.68 13.25 -18.25
CA VAL A 216 -7.81 13.66 -16.85
C VAL A 216 -8.79 12.77 -16.11
N SER A 217 -8.42 12.44 -14.87
CA SER A 217 -9.25 11.76 -13.88
C SER A 217 -8.99 12.36 -12.50
N PHE A 218 -9.78 11.91 -11.53
CA PHE A 218 -9.47 12.00 -10.11
C PHE A 218 -9.37 10.59 -9.52
N THR A 219 -8.68 10.44 -8.39
CA THR A 219 -8.64 9.19 -7.62
C THR A 219 -10.03 8.90 -7.06
N ASN A 220 -10.53 7.70 -7.22
CA ASN A 220 -11.66 7.19 -6.46
C ASN A 220 -11.33 5.78 -5.95
N TRP A 221 -12.18 5.22 -5.10
CA TRP A 221 -12.00 3.91 -4.51
C TRP A 221 -13.35 3.32 -4.14
N VAL A 222 -13.33 2.01 -3.91
CA VAL A 222 -14.47 1.14 -3.58
C VAL A 222 -15.43 1.71 -2.52
N THR A 223 -14.92 2.37 -1.50
CA THR A 223 -15.70 2.95 -0.39
C THR A 223 -16.56 4.17 -0.78
N THR A 224 -16.15 4.92 -1.80
CA THR A 224 -16.91 6.07 -2.34
C THR A 224 -17.28 5.88 -3.80
N ASP A 225 -17.40 4.64 -4.24
CA ASP A 225 -17.78 4.33 -5.61
C ASP A 225 -19.25 4.72 -5.89
N LEU A 226 -19.68 4.53 -7.14
CA LEU A 226 -21.03 4.90 -7.59
C LEU A 226 -22.07 3.78 -7.44
N LEU A 227 -21.64 2.60 -7.01
CA LEU A 227 -22.50 1.43 -6.83
C LEU A 227 -23.17 1.49 -5.45
N ARG A 228 -24.02 0.51 -5.19
CA ARG A 228 -24.65 0.30 -3.87
C ARG A 228 -24.36 -1.12 -3.45
N HIS A 229 -23.97 -1.28 -2.19
CA HIS A 229 -23.44 -2.51 -1.63
C HIS A 229 -24.22 -2.85 -0.35
N PRO A 230 -25.48 -3.31 -0.47
CA PRO A 230 -26.37 -3.53 0.68
C PRO A 230 -25.88 -4.60 1.67
N ALA A 231 -24.90 -5.43 1.28
CA ALA A 231 -24.28 -6.43 2.14
C ALA A 231 -23.08 -5.88 2.94
N GLU A 232 -22.70 -4.62 2.75
CA GLU A 232 -21.61 -3.96 3.46
C GLU A 232 -21.99 -3.72 4.94
N PRO A 233 -21.31 -4.35 5.91
CA PRO A 233 -21.62 -4.18 7.33
C PRO A 233 -21.22 -2.82 7.89
N PHE A 234 -20.18 -2.18 7.34
CA PHE A 234 -19.68 -0.91 7.84
C PHE A 234 -20.34 0.22 7.08
N VAL A 235 -21.28 0.91 7.72
CA VAL A 235 -22.05 2.01 7.11
C VAL A 235 -21.16 3.01 6.37
N LYS A 236 -19.97 3.31 6.92
CA LYS A 236 -19.01 4.24 6.32
C LYS A 236 -18.57 3.83 4.90
N GLU A 237 -18.53 2.53 4.61
CA GLU A 237 -18.01 1.95 3.37
C GLU A 237 -19.00 1.95 2.19
N ASP A 238 -20.28 2.28 2.42
CA ASP A 238 -21.31 2.55 1.39
C ASP A 238 -22.16 3.78 1.79
N PHE A 239 -21.54 4.75 2.48
CA PHE A 239 -22.26 5.90 3.04
C PHE A 239 -22.57 6.97 1.99
N VAL A 240 -21.60 7.23 1.10
CA VAL A 240 -21.67 8.34 0.15
C VAL A 240 -20.88 7.99 -1.12
N SER A 241 -21.38 8.45 -2.26
CA SER A 241 -20.74 8.21 -3.56
C SER A 241 -20.06 9.48 -4.09
N VAL A 242 -18.95 9.27 -4.79
CA VAL A 242 -18.35 10.26 -5.70
C VAL A 242 -18.40 9.64 -7.09
N ASN A 243 -19.26 10.15 -7.97
CA ASN A 243 -19.60 9.53 -9.25
C ASN A 243 -18.93 10.26 -10.43
N PRO A 244 -17.89 9.69 -11.06
CA PRO A 244 -17.24 10.30 -12.23
C PRO A 244 -18.20 10.57 -13.40
N ASN A 245 -19.30 9.81 -13.52
CA ASN A 245 -20.22 9.95 -14.65
C ASN A 245 -21.00 11.27 -14.67
N VAL A 246 -21.03 12.03 -13.56
CA VAL A 246 -21.64 13.37 -13.53
C VAL A 246 -20.81 14.41 -14.29
N MET A 247 -19.53 14.12 -14.60
CA MET A 247 -18.57 15.08 -15.17
C MET A 247 -18.37 14.89 -16.67
N TYR A 248 -18.68 15.90 -17.47
CA TYR A 248 -18.67 15.86 -18.93
C TYR A 248 -17.59 16.78 -19.51
N ALA A 249 -16.93 16.31 -20.57
CA ALA A 249 -16.02 17.12 -21.38
C ALA A 249 -16.81 18.04 -22.32
N THR A 250 -16.39 19.29 -22.45
CA THR A 250 -16.82 20.16 -23.56
C THR A 250 -16.02 19.82 -24.82
N HIS A 251 -16.33 20.48 -25.94
CA HIS A 251 -15.55 20.35 -27.17
C HIS A 251 -14.12 20.94 -27.06
N GLU A 252 -13.85 21.76 -26.04
CA GLU A 252 -12.54 22.34 -25.78
C GLU A 252 -11.57 21.34 -25.13
N LEU A 253 -12.08 20.31 -24.44
CA LEU A 253 -11.27 19.22 -23.89
C LEU A 253 -11.13 18.10 -24.92
N GLN A 254 -10.08 18.18 -25.75
CA GLN A 254 -9.81 17.19 -26.80
C GLN A 254 -9.23 15.88 -26.25
N ALA A 255 -8.56 15.95 -25.09
CA ALA A 255 -7.88 14.79 -24.53
C ALA A 255 -8.81 13.82 -23.77
N GLY A 256 -9.96 14.30 -23.28
CA GLY A 256 -11.03 13.49 -22.69
C GLY A 256 -10.88 13.19 -21.19
N LEU A 257 -11.92 12.54 -20.64
CA LEU A 257 -12.05 12.13 -19.23
C LEU A 257 -12.05 10.61 -19.12
N PHE A 258 -11.35 10.07 -18.12
CA PHE A 258 -11.43 8.65 -17.76
C PHE A 258 -11.73 8.53 -16.25
N ALA A 259 -12.16 7.34 -15.82
CA ALA A 259 -12.37 7.04 -14.41
C ALA A 259 -11.17 6.26 -13.86
N SER A 260 -10.81 6.52 -12.61
CA SER A 260 -9.64 5.90 -11.95
C SER A 260 -10.05 5.40 -10.58
N TYR A 261 -9.89 4.10 -10.34
CA TYR A 261 -10.27 3.46 -9.07
C TYR A 261 -9.12 2.68 -8.46
N HIS A 262 -8.96 2.79 -7.15
CA HIS A 262 -8.24 1.81 -6.36
C HIS A 262 -9.20 0.66 -6.03
N ILE A 263 -8.85 -0.55 -6.45
CA ILE A 263 -9.70 -1.73 -6.30
C ILE A 263 -8.85 -2.90 -5.81
N TYR A 264 -8.99 -3.20 -4.53
CA TYR A 264 -8.33 -4.33 -3.89
C TYR A 264 -9.33 -5.48 -3.70
N PRO A 265 -8.94 -6.74 -3.90
CA PRO A 265 -9.90 -7.85 -3.91
C PRO A 265 -10.45 -8.23 -2.53
N TYR A 266 -9.87 -7.70 -1.46
CA TYR A 266 -10.17 -8.10 -0.09
C TYR A 266 -11.01 -7.09 0.69
N TYR A 267 -11.09 -5.82 0.28
CA TYR A 267 -11.73 -4.73 1.01
C TYR A 267 -12.53 -3.84 0.04
N PRO A 268 -13.75 -3.39 0.41
CA PRO A 268 -14.44 -3.56 1.69
C PRO A 268 -15.11 -4.92 1.82
N ASP A 269 -15.91 -5.11 2.87
CA ASP A 269 -16.45 -6.41 3.23
C ASP A 269 -17.55 -6.89 2.26
N PHE A 270 -18.13 -6.01 1.45
CA PHE A 270 -19.06 -6.41 0.39
C PHE A 270 -18.45 -7.41 -0.61
N PHE A 271 -17.14 -7.36 -0.88
CA PHE A 271 -16.45 -8.37 -1.71
C PHE A 271 -16.55 -9.79 -1.14
N ASN A 272 -16.83 -9.93 0.15
CA ASN A 272 -16.89 -11.20 0.87
C ASN A 272 -18.30 -11.59 1.30
N ARG A 273 -19.28 -10.72 1.09
CA ARG A 273 -20.63 -10.85 1.67
C ARG A 273 -21.75 -10.68 0.67
N GLU A 274 -21.53 -9.92 -0.40
CA GLU A 274 -22.55 -9.70 -1.40
C GLU A 274 -22.71 -10.96 -2.26
N GLU A 275 -23.87 -11.60 -2.17
CA GLU A 275 -24.13 -12.91 -2.79
C GLU A 275 -23.84 -12.91 -4.29
N LYS A 276 -24.23 -11.84 -5.01
CA LYS A 276 -23.94 -11.71 -6.45
C LYS A 276 -22.45 -11.66 -6.78
N TYR A 277 -21.59 -11.24 -5.85
CA TYR A 277 -20.15 -11.22 -6.04
C TYR A 277 -19.52 -12.55 -5.61
N VAL A 278 -19.88 -13.07 -4.45
CA VAL A 278 -19.30 -14.32 -3.91
C VAL A 278 -19.64 -15.54 -4.76
N SER A 279 -20.81 -15.54 -5.40
CA SER A 279 -21.27 -16.62 -6.29
C SER A 279 -20.95 -16.40 -7.77
N TYR A 280 -20.34 -15.26 -8.13
CA TYR A 280 -20.00 -14.96 -9.52
C TYR A 280 -18.91 -15.91 -10.02
N VAL A 281 -19.19 -16.59 -11.12
CA VAL A 281 -18.24 -17.48 -11.79
C VAL A 281 -17.60 -16.75 -12.96
N ASP A 282 -16.28 -16.63 -12.94
CA ASP A 282 -15.52 -15.90 -13.94
C ASP A 282 -15.21 -16.74 -15.19
N GLN A 283 -14.43 -16.16 -16.11
CA GLN A 283 -14.00 -16.79 -17.37
C GLN A 283 -13.17 -18.07 -17.19
N ARG A 284 -12.62 -18.33 -15.99
CA ARG A 284 -11.88 -19.54 -15.65
C ARG A 284 -12.78 -20.63 -15.06
N GLY A 285 -14.06 -20.32 -14.78
CA GLY A 285 -14.98 -21.25 -14.14
C GLY A 285 -14.87 -21.27 -12.62
N GLU A 286 -14.24 -20.25 -12.01
CA GLU A 286 -14.00 -20.15 -10.57
C GLU A 286 -14.82 -19.02 -9.95
N CYS A 287 -15.18 -19.15 -8.67
CA CYS A 287 -15.84 -18.06 -7.96
C CYS A 287 -14.88 -16.88 -7.76
N ASN A 288 -15.32 -15.68 -8.14
CA ASN A 288 -14.44 -14.51 -8.16
C ASN A 288 -15.20 -13.19 -7.96
N SER A 289 -15.29 -12.77 -6.70
CA SER A 289 -15.90 -11.48 -6.33
C SER A 289 -15.21 -10.26 -6.92
N TYR A 290 -13.91 -10.33 -7.23
CA TYR A 290 -13.20 -9.23 -7.88
C TYR A 290 -13.68 -9.01 -9.32
N ALA A 291 -13.77 -10.08 -10.12
CA ALA A 291 -14.29 -10.00 -11.48
C ALA A 291 -15.76 -9.52 -11.50
N ALA A 292 -16.58 -9.98 -10.54
CA ALA A 292 -17.97 -9.55 -10.40
C ALA A 292 -18.10 -8.03 -10.18
N TYR A 293 -17.26 -7.48 -9.29
CA TYR A 293 -17.24 -6.04 -9.05
C TYR A 293 -16.79 -5.26 -10.28
N LEU A 294 -15.73 -5.71 -10.96
CA LEU A 294 -15.26 -5.10 -12.20
C LEU A 294 -16.36 -5.11 -13.29
N HIS A 295 -17.12 -6.20 -13.40
CA HIS A 295 -18.26 -6.31 -14.31
C HIS A 295 -19.31 -5.22 -14.07
N ASP A 296 -19.75 -5.07 -12.82
CA ASP A 296 -20.75 -4.07 -12.44
C ASP A 296 -20.22 -2.64 -12.61
N MET A 297 -18.95 -2.40 -12.24
CA MET A 297 -18.30 -1.11 -12.47
C MET A 297 -18.23 -0.76 -13.96
N LYS A 298 -17.88 -1.73 -14.82
CA LYS A 298 -17.84 -1.52 -16.27
C LYS A 298 -19.23 -1.17 -16.82
N ALA A 299 -20.27 -1.86 -16.36
CA ALA A 299 -21.65 -1.59 -16.75
C ALA A 299 -22.15 -0.21 -16.28
N ALA A 300 -21.68 0.25 -15.12
CA ALA A 300 -22.09 1.52 -14.52
C ALA A 300 -21.38 2.74 -15.12
N HIS A 301 -20.33 2.58 -15.92
CA HIS A 301 -19.54 3.69 -16.46
C HIS A 301 -19.75 3.95 -17.95
N ARG A 302 -19.66 5.24 -18.32
CA ARG A 302 -19.69 5.71 -19.72
C ARG A 302 -18.32 6.07 -20.31
N MET A 303 -17.25 5.87 -19.56
CA MET A 303 -15.88 6.23 -19.91
C MET A 303 -14.92 5.08 -19.59
N PRO A 304 -13.71 5.05 -20.18
CA PRO A 304 -12.68 4.09 -19.80
C PRO A 304 -12.40 4.11 -18.29
N ILE A 305 -12.21 2.93 -17.71
CA ILE A 305 -11.86 2.76 -16.30
C ILE A 305 -10.42 2.27 -16.23
N LEU A 306 -9.55 3.05 -15.60
CA LEU A 306 -8.22 2.59 -15.19
C LEU A 306 -8.33 2.06 -13.76
N VAL A 307 -7.94 0.80 -13.54
CA VAL A 307 -7.74 0.29 -12.19
C VAL A 307 -6.39 0.81 -11.71
N ALA A 308 -6.41 1.96 -11.06
CA ALA A 308 -5.22 2.73 -10.72
C ALA A 308 -4.46 2.17 -9.52
N GLU A 309 -5.07 1.27 -8.76
CA GLU A 309 -4.40 0.38 -7.81
C GLU A 309 -5.11 -0.96 -7.76
N PHE A 310 -4.32 -2.03 -7.75
CA PHE A 310 -4.74 -3.38 -7.41
C PHE A 310 -3.52 -4.17 -6.92
N GLY A 311 -3.74 -5.27 -6.23
CA GLY A 311 -2.69 -6.21 -5.85
C GLY A 311 -2.92 -6.81 -4.46
N VAL A 312 -2.07 -7.76 -4.07
CA VAL A 312 -2.04 -8.33 -2.73
C VAL A 312 -0.61 -8.28 -2.15
N PRO A 313 -0.41 -8.22 -0.82
CA PRO A 313 0.93 -8.20 -0.22
C PRO A 313 1.45 -9.60 0.13
N SER A 314 2.77 -9.80 0.07
CA SER A 314 3.46 -11.05 0.45
C SER A 314 4.00 -11.02 1.88
N SER A 315 3.11 -11.05 2.87
CA SER A 315 3.46 -10.92 4.30
C SER A 315 3.11 -12.15 5.13
N ARG A 316 3.77 -12.32 6.29
CA ARG A 316 3.37 -13.33 7.29
C ARG A 316 2.10 -12.92 8.05
N GLY A 317 1.85 -11.62 8.25
CA GLY A 317 0.60 -11.14 8.84
C GLY A 317 -0.51 -10.95 7.81
N MET A 318 -1.76 -10.97 8.27
CA MET A 318 -2.95 -10.70 7.46
C MET A 318 -3.77 -9.60 8.11
N ALA A 319 -4.17 -8.58 7.34
CA ALA A 319 -5.07 -7.52 7.82
C ALA A 319 -6.52 -7.74 7.40
N HIS A 320 -6.75 -8.41 6.26
CA HIS A 320 -8.09 -8.69 5.77
C HIS A 320 -8.13 -10.03 5.03
N ARG A 321 -9.20 -10.78 5.22
CA ARG A 321 -9.44 -12.06 4.54
C ARG A 321 -10.32 -11.83 3.31
N ASN A 322 -10.05 -12.55 2.23
CA ASN A 322 -10.94 -12.68 1.09
C ASN A 322 -11.52 -14.11 1.03
N VAL A 323 -12.80 -14.25 0.66
CA VAL A 323 -13.51 -15.54 0.61
C VAL A 323 -12.96 -16.52 -0.43
N HIS A 324 -12.25 -16.02 -1.45
CA HIS A 324 -11.59 -16.81 -2.51
C HIS A 324 -10.06 -16.80 -2.39
N GLY A 325 -9.50 -16.46 -1.22
CA GLY A 325 -8.07 -16.59 -0.94
C GLY A 325 -7.20 -15.41 -1.37
N LYS A 326 -7.77 -14.37 -2.01
CA LYS A 326 -7.06 -13.14 -2.41
C LYS A 326 -6.87 -12.17 -1.22
N ASN A 327 -6.23 -12.65 -0.15
CA ASN A 327 -6.16 -11.98 1.15
C ASN A 327 -5.24 -10.74 1.13
N GLN A 328 -5.46 -9.83 2.09
CA GLN A 328 -4.52 -8.75 2.39
C GLN A 328 -3.40 -9.27 3.31
N GLY A 329 -2.51 -10.07 2.73
CA GLY A 329 -1.38 -10.70 3.42
C GLY A 329 -1.62 -12.16 3.76
N PHE A 330 -0.70 -12.76 4.52
CA PHE A 330 -0.59 -14.20 4.73
C PHE A 330 -0.43 -14.97 3.41
N LEU A 331 0.47 -14.45 2.58
CA LEU A 331 0.80 -14.96 1.25
C LEU A 331 2.32 -14.96 1.09
N SER A 332 2.84 -15.95 0.38
CA SER A 332 4.20 -15.96 -0.13
C SER A 332 4.34 -15.03 -1.35
N GLU A 333 5.58 -14.69 -1.70
CA GLU A 333 5.89 -13.93 -2.93
C GLU A 333 5.39 -14.65 -4.20
N GLN A 334 5.39 -15.98 -4.20
CA GLN A 334 4.88 -16.79 -5.32
C GLN A 334 3.35 -16.69 -5.43
N GLU A 335 2.65 -16.75 -4.31
CA GLU A 335 1.19 -16.57 -4.26
C GLU A 335 0.80 -15.15 -4.65
N GLN A 336 1.51 -14.13 -4.15
CA GLN A 336 1.34 -12.74 -4.57
C GLN A 336 1.44 -12.60 -6.09
N GLY A 337 2.54 -13.05 -6.69
CA GLY A 337 2.73 -12.95 -8.13
C GLY A 337 1.67 -13.70 -8.95
N THR A 338 1.16 -14.83 -8.42
CA THR A 338 0.09 -15.60 -9.06
C THR A 338 -1.24 -14.86 -9.00
N ILE A 339 -1.62 -14.34 -7.83
CA ILE A 339 -2.85 -13.59 -7.61
C ILE A 339 -2.84 -12.27 -8.40
N ASP A 340 -1.74 -11.52 -8.37
CA ASP A 340 -1.61 -10.26 -9.09
C ASP A 340 -1.76 -10.44 -10.60
N ARG A 341 -1.22 -11.54 -11.15
CA ARG A 341 -1.45 -11.93 -12.55
C ARG A 341 -2.93 -12.17 -12.82
N GLU A 342 -3.63 -12.92 -11.97
CA GLU A 342 -5.05 -13.24 -12.13
C GLU A 342 -5.94 -11.99 -12.03
N LEU A 343 -5.65 -11.10 -11.07
CA LEU A 343 -6.33 -9.81 -10.96
C LEU A 343 -6.16 -9.00 -12.25
N PHE A 344 -4.95 -8.95 -12.81
CA PHE A 344 -4.71 -8.25 -14.06
C PHE A 344 -5.41 -8.91 -15.26
N GLU A 345 -5.49 -10.23 -15.30
CA GLU A 345 -6.27 -10.96 -16.31
C GLU A 345 -7.77 -10.62 -16.24
N ASP A 346 -8.33 -10.45 -15.04
CA ASP A 346 -9.72 -10.03 -14.83
C ASP A 346 -9.96 -8.60 -15.31
N ILE A 347 -9.04 -7.67 -15.00
CA ILE A 347 -9.06 -6.28 -15.49
C ILE A 347 -9.09 -6.25 -17.02
N VAL A 348 -8.28 -7.09 -17.67
CA VAL A 348 -8.24 -7.20 -19.14
C VAL A 348 -9.52 -7.83 -19.68
N HIS A 349 -10.03 -8.89 -19.03
CA HIS A 349 -11.24 -9.60 -19.45
C HIS A 349 -12.47 -8.68 -19.44
N GLU A 350 -12.63 -7.89 -18.38
CA GLU A 350 -13.73 -6.91 -18.22
C GLU A 350 -13.55 -5.65 -19.07
N ARG A 351 -12.53 -5.61 -19.93
CA ARG A 351 -12.25 -4.50 -20.87
C ARG A 351 -12.11 -3.15 -20.16
N MET A 352 -11.40 -3.17 -19.04
CA MET A 352 -10.89 -1.96 -18.40
C MET A 352 -9.75 -1.38 -19.25
N ALA A 353 -9.42 -0.11 -19.05
CA ALA A 353 -8.33 0.58 -19.75
C ALA A 353 -6.95 -0.03 -19.42
N GLY A 354 -6.86 -0.76 -18.31
CA GLY A 354 -5.67 -1.42 -17.82
C GLY A 354 -5.55 -1.30 -16.30
N GLY A 355 -4.36 -1.63 -15.80
CA GLY A 355 -4.09 -1.72 -14.37
C GLY A 355 -2.73 -1.15 -13.99
N LEU A 356 -2.67 -0.57 -12.80
CA LEU A 356 -1.44 -0.14 -12.14
C LEU A 356 -1.27 -0.94 -10.84
N LEU A 357 -0.33 -1.88 -10.84
CA LEU A 357 -0.09 -2.74 -9.68
C LEU A 357 0.45 -1.91 -8.50
N PHE A 358 -0.10 -2.13 -7.30
CA PHE A 358 0.43 -1.59 -6.06
C PHE A 358 1.27 -2.67 -5.36
N SER A 359 2.61 -2.57 -5.34
CA SER A 359 3.42 -1.47 -5.88
C SER A 359 4.80 -1.93 -6.37
N TRP A 360 5.59 -1.01 -6.95
CA TRP A 360 6.93 -1.35 -7.43
C TRP A 360 7.86 -1.80 -6.30
N GLN A 361 7.86 -1.14 -5.14
CA GLN A 361 8.79 -1.42 -4.06
C GLN A 361 8.14 -1.48 -2.68
N ASP A 362 8.76 -2.22 -1.77
CA ASP A 362 8.36 -2.25 -0.36
C ASP A 362 8.54 -0.88 0.31
N GLU A 363 7.67 -0.57 1.26
CA GLU A 363 7.69 0.71 1.98
C GLU A 363 7.58 0.50 3.49
N TRP A 364 8.74 0.44 4.17
CA TRP A 364 8.85 0.10 5.59
C TRP A 364 8.16 1.09 6.54
N PHE A 365 7.87 2.31 6.10
CA PHE A 365 7.18 3.29 6.94
C PHE A 365 5.68 2.98 7.10
N LYS A 366 5.11 2.15 6.21
CA LYS A 366 3.68 1.86 6.20
C LYS A 366 3.26 1.04 7.42
N ARG A 367 1.98 1.19 7.75
CA ARG A 367 1.33 0.61 8.93
C ARG A 367 -0.04 0.06 8.55
N THR A 368 -0.50 -0.93 9.31
CA THR A 368 -1.86 -1.48 9.19
C THR A 368 -2.59 -1.40 10.54
N TRP A 369 -3.92 -1.38 10.50
CA TRP A 369 -4.78 -1.17 11.67
C TRP A 369 -4.56 -2.20 12.79
N ASN A 370 -4.20 -3.44 12.46
CA ASN A 370 -4.02 -4.52 13.43
C ASN A 370 -2.59 -4.61 14.00
N THR A 371 -1.64 -3.81 13.51
CA THR A 371 -0.27 -3.79 14.05
C THR A 371 0.24 -2.41 14.48
N MET A 372 -0.43 -1.33 14.09
CA MET A 372 0.07 0.05 14.26
C MET A 372 0.22 0.51 15.71
N ASP A 373 -0.45 -0.15 16.65
CA ASP A 373 -0.35 0.17 18.09
C ASP A 373 0.83 -0.53 18.79
N TYR A 374 1.53 -1.45 18.09
CA TYR A 374 2.69 -2.18 18.61
C TYR A 374 4.03 -1.73 18.04
N ASP A 375 4.05 -0.70 17.20
CA ASP A 375 5.27 -0.10 16.68
C ASP A 375 5.45 1.34 17.18
N ASN A 376 6.65 1.90 16.99
CA ASN A 376 6.90 3.31 17.24
C ASN A 376 6.69 4.08 15.91
N PRO A 377 5.68 4.96 15.81
CA PRO A 377 5.39 5.74 14.60
C PRO A 377 6.60 6.52 14.05
N ASP A 378 7.45 7.05 14.93
CA ASP A 378 8.62 7.87 14.57
C ASP A 378 9.82 7.02 14.10
N ARG A 379 9.69 5.69 14.14
CA ARG A 379 10.77 4.75 13.85
C ARG A 379 10.44 3.75 12.75
N ARG A 380 9.21 3.71 12.23
CA ARG A 380 8.76 2.71 11.25
C ARG A 380 9.71 2.47 10.07
N PRO A 381 10.26 3.50 9.39
CA PRO A 381 11.13 3.26 8.24
C PRO A 381 12.41 2.48 8.56
N PHE A 382 12.82 2.40 9.83
CA PHE A 382 14.06 1.73 10.24
C PHE A 382 13.87 0.25 10.56
N TRP A 383 12.65 -0.28 10.50
CA TRP A 383 12.35 -1.66 10.89
C TRP A 383 11.54 -2.38 9.82
N LEU A 384 11.97 -3.57 9.45
CA LEU A 384 11.21 -4.51 8.65
C LEU A 384 10.25 -5.27 9.57
N ASN A 385 8.98 -4.91 9.56
CA ASN A 385 7.97 -5.59 10.33
C ASN A 385 7.30 -6.68 9.47
N ALA A 386 7.66 -7.95 9.69
CA ALA A 386 7.09 -9.09 8.99
C ALA A 386 5.61 -9.37 9.32
N GLN A 387 5.03 -8.70 10.32
CA GLN A 387 3.63 -8.86 10.71
C GLN A 387 2.69 -7.84 10.09
N THR A 388 3.20 -6.73 9.58
CA THR A 388 2.37 -5.79 8.83
C THR A 388 2.39 -6.20 7.37
N ASN A 389 1.23 -6.32 6.76
CA ASN A 389 1.10 -6.56 5.33
C ASN A 389 1.49 -5.34 4.49
N GLU A 390 1.29 -4.13 5.04
CA GLU A 390 1.45 -2.87 4.30
C GLU A 390 2.89 -2.55 3.90
N GLN A 391 3.88 -3.18 4.55
CA GLN A 391 5.27 -3.02 4.16
C GLN A 391 5.69 -3.90 2.99
N HIS A 392 4.90 -4.93 2.62
CA HIS A 392 5.29 -6.03 1.73
C HIS A 392 4.41 -6.10 0.46
N PHE A 393 4.02 -4.95 -0.08
CA PHE A 393 3.33 -4.85 -1.37
C PHE A 393 4.28 -4.77 -2.57
N GLY A 394 5.58 -4.59 -2.35
CA GLY A 394 6.53 -4.33 -3.42
C GLY A 394 6.86 -5.56 -4.24
N LEU A 395 6.84 -5.42 -5.57
CA LEU A 395 7.53 -6.38 -6.45
C LEU A 395 9.05 -6.39 -6.19
N LEU A 396 9.60 -5.22 -5.84
CA LEU A 396 10.96 -5.05 -5.37
C LEU A 396 10.95 -5.06 -3.84
N ARG A 397 11.31 -6.21 -3.29
CA ARG A 397 11.53 -6.38 -1.86
C ARG A 397 12.80 -5.71 -1.37
N PHE A 398 12.75 -5.16 -0.16
CA PHE A 398 13.94 -4.72 0.56
C PHE A 398 14.30 -5.66 1.72
N GLU A 399 15.57 -6.00 1.81
CA GLU A 399 16.10 -6.84 2.89
C GLU A 399 16.99 -6.03 3.85
N PRO A 400 17.03 -6.37 5.15
CA PRO A 400 17.84 -5.66 6.16
C PRO A 400 19.35 -5.60 5.88
N ARG A 401 19.87 -6.46 4.99
CA ARG A 401 21.30 -6.54 4.68
C ARG A 401 21.57 -6.23 3.22
N SER A 402 22.73 -5.62 2.98
CA SER A 402 23.18 -5.19 1.64
C SER A 402 23.55 -6.33 0.69
N SER A 403 23.63 -7.57 1.16
CA SER A 403 23.91 -8.74 0.31
C SER A 403 23.29 -10.03 0.85
N ALA A 404 22.97 -10.93 -0.07
CA ALA A 404 22.42 -12.26 0.27
C ALA A 404 23.37 -13.16 1.08
N ALA A 405 24.67 -12.86 1.08
CA ALA A 405 25.68 -13.55 1.90
C ALA A 405 25.70 -13.03 3.34
N ALA A 406 25.39 -11.75 3.54
CA ALA A 406 25.31 -11.11 4.86
C ALA A 406 23.97 -11.39 5.57
N MET A 407 22.92 -11.74 4.83
CA MET A 407 21.63 -12.12 5.41
C MET A 407 21.74 -13.40 6.24
N ILE A 408 21.25 -13.35 7.48
CA ILE A 408 21.15 -14.54 8.33
C ILE A 408 19.96 -15.38 7.89
N LYS A 409 20.20 -16.66 7.60
CA LYS A 409 19.17 -17.59 7.13
C LYS A 409 18.89 -18.63 8.20
N VAL A 410 17.62 -18.92 8.43
CA VAL A 410 17.19 -19.95 9.39
C VAL A 410 17.17 -21.33 8.69
N ASP A 411 18.31 -21.74 8.14
CA ASP A 411 18.48 -22.98 7.37
C ASP A 411 19.43 -24.00 8.03
N GLY A 412 19.97 -23.65 9.21
CA GLY A 412 20.91 -24.46 9.97
C GLY A 412 22.35 -24.46 9.45
N ARG A 413 22.65 -23.70 8.39
CA ARG A 413 24.01 -23.51 7.89
C ARG A 413 24.74 -22.47 8.72
N LYS A 414 26.06 -22.43 8.56
CA LYS A 414 26.94 -21.57 9.37
C LYS A 414 27.62 -20.48 8.56
N ASP A 415 27.50 -20.53 7.23
CA ASP A 415 28.30 -19.75 6.31
C ASP A 415 28.03 -18.24 6.48
N ASP A 416 26.76 -17.86 6.61
CA ASP A 416 26.28 -16.51 6.92
C ASP A 416 26.76 -16.02 8.29
N TRP A 417 26.69 -16.85 9.33
CA TRP A 417 27.21 -16.50 10.66
C TRP A 417 28.73 -16.29 10.64
N THR A 418 29.47 -17.14 9.93
CA THR A 418 30.93 -17.06 9.78
C THR A 418 31.32 -15.87 8.93
N PHE A 419 30.61 -15.63 7.82
CA PHE A 419 30.80 -14.48 6.93
C PHE A 419 30.67 -13.16 7.69
N ASN A 420 29.66 -13.05 8.55
CA ASN A 420 29.43 -11.89 9.40
C ASN A 420 30.33 -11.84 10.65
N GLY A 421 31.21 -12.83 10.86
CA GLY A 421 32.12 -12.86 12.01
C GLY A 421 31.43 -13.00 13.37
N ILE A 422 30.21 -13.57 13.41
CA ILE A 422 29.42 -13.67 14.64
C ILE A 422 30.07 -14.66 15.60
N ARG A 423 30.46 -14.16 16.78
CA ARG A 423 31.08 -14.96 17.85
C ARG A 423 30.03 -15.54 18.79
N PRO A 424 30.30 -16.69 19.43
CA PRO A 424 29.36 -17.24 20.39
C PRO A 424 29.30 -16.33 21.63
N VAL A 425 28.08 -16.10 22.13
CA VAL A 425 27.84 -15.41 23.40
C VAL A 425 28.03 -16.34 24.59
N TRP A 426 27.99 -17.65 24.36
CA TRP A 426 28.21 -18.68 25.37
C TRP A 426 28.76 -19.96 24.74
N THR A 427 29.64 -20.65 25.46
CA THR A 427 30.21 -21.95 25.06
C THR A 427 30.33 -22.88 26.25
N GLU A 428 29.95 -24.15 26.07
CA GLU A 428 30.16 -25.21 27.06
C GLU A 428 30.40 -26.55 26.35
N GLY A 429 31.66 -27.01 26.36
CA GLY A 429 32.07 -28.22 25.65
C GLY A 429 31.81 -28.11 24.14
N LYS A 430 30.94 -28.99 23.60
CA LYS A 430 30.53 -28.96 22.19
C LYS A 430 29.29 -28.08 21.92
N ARG A 431 28.83 -27.32 22.92
CA ARG A 431 27.69 -26.43 22.77
C ARG A 431 28.18 -24.99 22.63
N ALA A 432 27.56 -24.24 21.73
CA ALA A 432 27.82 -22.82 21.58
C ALA A 432 26.52 -22.09 21.18
N LEU A 433 26.21 -21.02 21.89
CA LEU A 433 25.07 -20.15 21.60
C LEU A 433 25.56 -18.91 20.86
N TYR A 434 24.91 -18.58 19.77
CA TYR A 434 25.15 -17.38 18.99
C TYR A 434 23.86 -16.58 18.92
N VAL A 435 23.99 -15.27 19.04
CA VAL A 435 22.89 -14.33 18.94
C VAL A 435 23.34 -13.16 18.07
N THR A 436 22.48 -12.75 17.14
CA THR A 436 22.65 -11.54 16.34
C THR A 436 21.28 -10.99 15.97
N SER A 437 21.22 -9.81 15.40
CA SER A 437 19.97 -9.20 14.96
C SER A 437 20.19 -8.35 13.72
N ASP A 438 19.09 -8.02 13.05
CA ASP A 438 19.01 -6.98 12.03
C ASP A 438 17.72 -6.16 12.23
N GLU A 439 17.40 -5.31 11.27
CA GLU A 439 16.22 -4.45 11.26
C GLU A 439 14.90 -5.23 11.22
N GLY A 440 14.90 -6.54 11.00
CA GLY A 440 13.69 -7.37 11.00
C GLY A 440 13.60 -8.38 12.15
N TYR A 441 14.72 -8.95 12.59
CA TYR A 441 14.69 -10.13 13.46
C TYR A 441 15.80 -10.20 14.49
N LEU A 442 15.52 -10.92 15.58
CA LEU A 442 16.51 -11.51 16.49
C LEU A 442 16.79 -12.95 16.02
N TYR A 443 18.05 -13.25 15.73
CA TYR A 443 18.49 -14.59 15.33
C TYR A 443 19.21 -15.27 16.47
N VAL A 444 18.84 -16.52 16.73
CA VAL A 444 19.46 -17.35 17.76
C VAL A 444 19.88 -18.68 17.13
N ARG A 445 21.15 -19.04 17.29
CA ARG A 445 21.69 -20.33 16.85
C ARG A 445 22.34 -21.07 18.01
N LEU A 446 21.95 -22.32 18.20
CA LEU A 446 22.55 -23.23 19.15
C LEU A 446 23.30 -24.35 18.43
N ASP A 447 24.63 -24.27 18.45
CA ASP A 447 25.48 -25.40 18.13
C ASP A 447 25.42 -26.40 19.28
N SER A 448 25.23 -27.69 18.96
CA SER A 448 25.23 -28.77 19.93
C SER A 448 25.66 -30.09 19.30
N ARG A 449 25.67 -31.18 20.09
CA ARG A 449 25.76 -32.53 19.54
C ARG A 449 24.53 -32.81 18.68
N ARG A 450 24.54 -33.92 17.92
CA ARG A 450 23.41 -34.35 17.09
C ARG A 450 22.08 -34.23 17.86
N ILE A 451 21.20 -33.35 17.38
CA ILE A 451 19.82 -33.24 17.86
C ILE A 451 19.06 -34.51 17.43
N THR A 452 18.47 -35.18 18.40
CA THR A 452 17.61 -36.36 18.21
C THR A 452 16.18 -35.99 18.57
N ASP A 453 15.21 -36.85 18.22
CA ASP A 453 13.80 -36.61 18.58
C ASP A 453 13.54 -36.64 20.09
N ARG A 454 14.51 -37.13 20.89
CA ARG A 454 14.48 -37.10 22.36
C ARG A 454 15.12 -35.84 22.94
N THR A 455 15.72 -34.99 22.11
CA THR A 455 16.42 -33.79 22.56
C THR A 455 15.40 -32.68 22.80
N MET A 456 15.32 -32.21 24.04
CA MET A 456 14.48 -31.07 24.42
C MET A 456 15.37 -29.85 24.64
N VAL A 457 15.08 -28.75 23.93
CA VAL A 457 15.78 -27.48 24.11
C VAL A 457 14.78 -26.43 24.58
N TYR A 458 15.11 -25.76 25.68
CA TYR A 458 14.39 -24.61 26.19
C TYR A 458 15.28 -23.37 26.05
N MET A 459 14.77 -22.32 25.40
CA MET A 459 15.37 -20.99 25.42
C MET A 459 14.35 -20.04 26.04
N ALA A 460 14.69 -19.45 27.18
CA ALA A 460 13.85 -18.47 27.88
C ALA A 460 14.31 -17.05 27.56
N PHE A 461 13.35 -16.17 27.32
CA PHE A 461 13.58 -14.76 27.02
C PHE A 461 12.93 -13.90 28.11
N ASP A 462 13.75 -13.09 28.75
CA ASP A 462 13.36 -12.01 29.64
C ASP A 462 13.52 -10.71 28.84
N THR A 463 12.40 -10.13 28.42
CA THR A 463 12.38 -8.95 27.55
C THR A 463 12.22 -7.65 28.34
N ILE A 464 11.68 -7.74 29.56
CA ILE A 464 11.53 -6.61 30.48
C ILE A 464 11.98 -7.05 31.88
N PRO A 465 13.00 -6.39 32.46
CA PRO A 465 13.49 -6.76 33.77
C PRO A 465 12.41 -6.75 34.86
N HIS A 466 12.51 -7.70 35.79
CA HIS A 466 11.67 -7.80 37.00
C HIS A 466 10.19 -8.16 36.78
N GLN A 467 9.82 -8.68 35.60
CA GLN A 467 8.50 -9.26 35.32
C GLN A 467 8.61 -10.69 34.76
N GLY A 468 7.48 -11.29 34.38
CA GLY A 468 7.42 -12.65 33.82
C GLY A 468 7.34 -13.80 34.82
N GLN A 469 7.19 -15.02 34.30
CA GLN A 469 7.17 -16.24 35.10
C GLN A 469 8.56 -16.61 35.63
N SER A 470 8.60 -17.31 36.77
CA SER A 470 9.85 -17.86 37.33
C SER A 470 10.09 -19.33 36.99
N ARG A 471 9.20 -19.96 36.20
CA ARG A 471 9.24 -21.40 35.87
C ARG A 471 8.90 -21.61 34.41
N LEU A 472 9.50 -22.63 33.81
CA LEU A 472 9.21 -23.08 32.45
C LEU A 472 8.20 -24.24 32.45
N PRO A 473 7.25 -24.29 31.50
CA PRO A 473 6.36 -25.44 31.33
C PRO A 473 7.13 -26.74 31.11
N GLY A 474 6.81 -27.77 31.90
CA GLY A 474 7.45 -29.09 31.78
C GLY A 474 8.86 -29.19 32.36
N LEU A 475 9.42 -28.12 32.95
CA LEU A 475 10.78 -28.11 33.50
C LEU A 475 10.79 -27.63 34.96
N SER A 476 10.39 -28.52 35.88
CA SER A 476 10.19 -28.21 37.31
C SER A 476 11.47 -27.85 38.08
N GLY A 477 12.64 -28.28 37.60
CA GLY A 477 13.93 -28.09 38.28
C GLY A 477 14.64 -26.77 37.96
N VAL A 478 14.13 -25.97 37.02
CA VAL A 478 14.77 -24.71 36.60
C VAL A 478 13.92 -23.54 37.02
N ARG A 479 14.56 -22.57 37.69
CA ARG A 479 13.95 -21.29 38.07
C ARG A 479 14.78 -20.13 37.56
N THR A 480 14.12 -19.09 37.07
CA THR A 480 14.75 -17.84 36.61
C THR A 480 14.06 -16.64 37.25
N ALA A 481 14.64 -15.44 37.10
CA ALA A 481 14.11 -14.21 37.67
C ALA A 481 12.93 -13.60 36.89
N GLY A 482 12.71 -14.03 35.65
CA GLY A 482 11.68 -13.55 34.74
C GLY A 482 11.70 -14.31 33.41
N ILE A 483 10.53 -14.63 32.85
CA ILE A 483 10.35 -15.30 31.56
C ILE A 483 9.08 -14.74 30.92
N ASP A 484 9.24 -13.98 29.84
CA ASP A 484 8.14 -13.47 29.03
C ASP A 484 7.84 -14.40 27.86
N PHE A 485 8.89 -14.96 27.26
CA PHE A 485 8.77 -15.95 26.19
C PHE A 485 9.63 -17.18 26.46
N ALA A 486 9.16 -18.33 26.00
CA ALA A 486 9.91 -19.58 26.05
C ALA A 486 9.83 -20.30 24.70
N LEU A 487 10.95 -20.41 23.99
CA LEU A 487 11.07 -21.26 22.81
C LEU A 487 11.37 -22.69 23.28
N VAL A 488 10.44 -23.60 23.00
CA VAL A 488 10.54 -25.03 23.34
C VAL A 488 10.67 -25.83 22.05
N ILE A 489 11.80 -26.50 21.86
CA ILE A 489 12.11 -27.29 20.66
C ILE A 489 12.21 -28.76 21.05
N HIS A 490 11.40 -29.59 20.40
CA HIS A 490 11.34 -31.05 20.59
C HIS A 490 12.00 -31.73 19.40
N GLY A 491 13.31 -31.91 19.48
CA GLY A 491 14.10 -32.57 18.45
C GLY A 491 13.86 -31.97 17.07
N LYS A 492 13.39 -32.81 16.14
CA LYS A 492 12.98 -32.40 14.79
C LYS A 492 11.46 -32.33 14.60
N GLN A 493 10.70 -32.59 15.66
CA GLN A 493 9.24 -32.80 15.59
C GLN A 493 8.48 -31.48 15.67
N SER A 494 8.89 -30.59 16.57
CA SER A 494 8.20 -29.31 16.77
C SER A 494 9.09 -28.26 17.41
N ALA A 495 8.76 -27.00 17.17
CA ALA A 495 9.25 -25.83 17.89
C ALA A 495 8.06 -24.93 18.20
N ARG A 496 7.95 -24.45 19.44
CA ARG A 496 6.87 -23.55 19.88
C ARG A 496 7.44 -22.39 20.66
N LEU A 497 7.08 -21.17 20.27
CA LEU A 497 7.35 -19.97 21.06
C LEU A 497 6.13 -19.71 21.95
N LEU A 498 6.28 -19.99 23.22
CA LEU A 498 5.28 -19.74 24.24
C LEU A 498 5.42 -18.30 24.75
N VAL A 499 4.30 -17.68 25.10
CA VAL A 499 4.26 -16.34 25.71
C VAL A 499 3.54 -16.42 27.06
N ASP A 500 4.03 -15.65 28.04
CA ASP A 500 3.34 -15.49 29.32
C ASP A 500 1.98 -14.80 29.10
N SER A 501 0.93 -15.25 29.77
CA SER A 501 -0.45 -14.83 29.50
C SER A 501 -0.67 -13.32 29.64
N TYR A 502 0.07 -12.64 30.53
CA TYR A 502 -0.04 -11.18 30.67
C TYR A 502 0.61 -10.41 29.51
N TYR A 503 1.50 -11.04 28.76
CA TYR A 503 2.23 -10.48 27.61
C TYR A 503 1.60 -10.89 26.27
N ASP A 504 0.49 -11.64 26.31
CA ASP A 504 -0.25 -12.06 25.13
C ASP A 504 -1.31 -11.03 24.70
N THR A 505 -0.84 -10.02 23.96
CA THR A 505 -1.71 -8.97 23.41
C THR A 505 -2.82 -9.52 22.51
N PHE A 506 -2.58 -10.62 21.80
CA PHE A 506 -3.58 -11.16 20.88
C PHE A 506 -4.77 -11.74 21.64
N SER A 507 -4.52 -12.50 22.71
CA SER A 507 -5.58 -12.97 23.61
C SER A 507 -6.32 -11.82 24.28
N PHE A 508 -5.63 -10.72 24.62
CA PHE A 508 -6.26 -9.53 25.19
C PHE A 508 -7.20 -8.82 24.21
N HIS A 509 -6.76 -8.61 22.97
CA HIS A 509 -7.54 -7.87 21.97
C HIS A 509 -8.62 -8.71 21.27
N TYR A 510 -8.39 -10.01 21.10
CA TYR A 510 -9.21 -10.86 20.21
C TYR A 510 -9.66 -12.18 20.85
N GLY A 511 -9.29 -12.46 22.11
CA GLY A 511 -9.71 -13.66 22.82
C GLY A 511 -11.21 -13.65 23.11
N LYS A 512 -11.87 -14.80 22.92
CA LYS A 512 -13.29 -15.01 23.27
C LYS A 512 -13.51 -15.38 24.75
N ASP A 513 -12.46 -15.34 25.57
CA ASP A 513 -12.49 -15.83 26.95
C ASP A 513 -13.01 -14.72 27.91
N PRO A 514 -13.96 -15.00 28.83
CA PRO A 514 -14.54 -14.00 29.73
C PRO A 514 -13.54 -13.26 30.63
N TRP A 515 -12.32 -13.78 30.76
CA TRP A 515 -11.23 -13.14 31.48
C TRP A 515 -10.74 -11.85 30.84
N ALA A 516 -10.68 -11.77 29.50
CA ALA A 516 -10.28 -10.54 28.79
C ALA A 516 -11.29 -9.40 29.04
N ALA A 517 -12.57 -9.72 29.17
CA ALA A 517 -13.63 -8.74 29.43
C ALA A 517 -13.60 -8.14 30.86
N ARG A 518 -12.97 -8.80 31.85
CA ARG A 518 -12.91 -8.31 33.24
C ARG A 518 -11.84 -7.25 33.50
N PHE A 519 -10.84 -7.11 32.63
CA PHE A 519 -9.76 -6.13 32.81
C PHE A 519 -10.00 -4.78 32.11
N ALA A 520 -11.09 -4.64 31.36
CA ALA A 520 -11.38 -3.46 30.55
C ALA A 520 -11.86 -2.21 31.34
N LEU A 521 -11.85 -2.22 32.68
CA LEU A 521 -12.30 -1.09 33.50
C LEU A 521 -11.37 -0.84 34.71
N HIS A 522 -10.30 -0.07 34.50
CA HIS A 522 -9.65 0.90 35.40
C HIS A 522 -8.10 0.90 35.33
N PRO A 523 -7.45 2.08 35.22
CA PRO A 523 -6.02 2.21 35.44
C PRO A 523 -5.74 2.29 36.95
N GLY A 524 -5.47 1.16 37.60
CA GLY A 524 -5.11 1.19 39.03
C GLY A 524 -5.10 -0.10 39.84
N MET A 525 -5.36 -1.28 39.26
CA MET A 525 -5.34 -2.53 40.04
C MET A 525 -4.00 -3.27 39.98
N LYS A 526 -3.35 -3.45 41.14
CA LYS A 526 -2.31 -4.47 41.35
C LYS A 526 -2.94 -5.87 41.26
N ILE A 527 -2.39 -6.73 40.43
CA ILE A 527 -2.85 -8.12 40.24
C ILE A 527 -2.14 -9.06 41.24
N MET A 528 -2.91 -9.94 41.89
CA MET A 528 -2.39 -11.07 42.68
C MET A 528 -1.87 -12.19 41.76
N ARG A 529 -0.62 -12.63 42.01
CA ARG A 529 0.02 -13.75 41.31
C ARG A 529 -0.75 -15.06 41.53
N GLN A 530 -1.23 -15.68 40.46
CA GLN A 530 -1.59 -17.10 40.40
C GLN A 530 -0.85 -17.80 39.27
N SER A 531 -0.73 -19.12 39.41
CA SER A 531 0.15 -20.11 38.79
C SER A 531 0.42 -19.99 37.29
N CYS A 532 1.63 -20.39 36.89
CA CYS A 532 2.17 -20.41 35.52
C CYS A 532 1.18 -20.91 34.45
N ILE A 533 0.69 -19.98 33.62
CA ILE A 533 -0.05 -20.30 32.40
C ILE A 533 0.68 -19.60 31.24
N PHE A 534 1.21 -20.40 30.32
CA PHE A 534 1.71 -19.92 29.04
C PHE A 534 0.67 -20.23 27.97
N THR A 535 0.42 -19.30 27.06
CA THR A 535 -0.47 -19.52 25.91
C THR A 535 0.35 -19.81 24.65
N GLU A 536 -0.22 -20.60 23.73
CA GLU A 536 0.45 -20.98 22.48
C GLU A 536 0.29 -19.87 21.44
N LYS A 537 1.40 -19.31 20.96
CA LYS A 537 1.44 -18.58 19.69
C LYS A 537 1.95 -19.52 18.61
N SER A 538 1.07 -19.91 17.71
CA SER A 538 1.43 -20.70 16.53
C SER A 538 2.31 -19.86 15.61
N CYS A 539 3.61 -20.20 15.54
CA CYS A 539 4.43 -19.80 14.40
C CYS A 539 4.05 -20.69 13.22
N ILE A 540 3.49 -20.09 12.17
CA ILE A 540 3.38 -20.70 10.84
C ILE A 540 4.63 -20.34 10.05
#